data_AF-A0A1H8TRP2-F1
#
_entry.id   AF-A0A1H8TRP2-F1
#
_cell.length_a   1.000
_cell.length_b   1.000
_cell.length_c   1.000
_cell.angle_alpha   90.00
_cell.angle_beta   90.00
_cell.angle_gamma   90.00
#
_symmetry.space_group_name_H-M   'P 1'
#
loop_
_entity.id
_entity.type
_entity.pdbx_description
1 polymer ?
#
loop_
_entity_poly.entity_id
_entity_poly.type
_entity_poly.pdbx_seq_one_letter_code
_entity_poly.pdbx_strand_id
1 'polypeptide(L)'
;MSAADLSADAGRCWLDLGDPTRADAAIGGGLTELDPRRAHTKAVFLTYRAESALRRKDAQAAAADARTALDTALGSGARRCIELISALIRCWGALTEPSLVELREYAHERLAG
;
A
#
# COMPACT_ATOMS: atom_id res chain seq x y z
N MET A 1 -0.88 -20.80 0.27
CA MET A 1 -1.00 -19.71 1.26
C MET A 1 0.03 -19.96 2.33
N SER A 2 0.95 -19.03 2.55
CA SER A 2 2.02 -19.12 3.57
C SER A 2 1.61 -18.44 4.89
N ALA A 3 2.40 -18.62 5.95
CA ALA A 3 2.21 -17.88 7.21
C ALA A 3 2.31 -16.36 6.99
N ALA A 4 3.19 -15.91 6.10
CA ALA A 4 3.33 -14.52 5.70
C ALA A 4 2.04 -13.96 5.07
N ASP A 5 1.33 -14.76 4.26
CA ASP A 5 0.04 -14.37 3.68
C ASP A 5 -1.00 -14.14 4.77
N LEU A 6 -1.12 -15.10 5.69
CA LEU A 6 -2.07 -15.04 6.80
C LEU A 6 -1.82 -13.84 7.70
N SER A 7 -0.55 -13.53 7.97
CA SER A 7 -0.18 -12.38 8.82
C SER A 7 -0.62 -11.06 8.19
N ALA A 8 -0.34 -10.86 6.91
CA ALA A 8 -0.71 -9.61 6.24
C ALA A 8 -2.21 -9.50 5.94
N ASP A 9 -2.90 -10.61 5.65
CA ASP A 9 -4.37 -10.63 5.55
C ASP A 9 -5.02 -10.32 6.90
N ALA A 10 -4.48 -10.84 8.01
CA ALA A 10 -4.91 -10.45 9.36
C ALA A 10 -4.66 -8.95 9.61
N GLY A 11 -3.61 -8.40 9.03
CA GLY A 11 -3.34 -6.96 9.03
C GLY A 11 -4.48 -6.13 8.42
N ARG A 12 -5.09 -6.60 7.31
CA ARG A 12 -6.28 -5.95 6.76
C ARG A 12 -7.46 -5.98 7.73
N CYS A 13 -7.69 -7.12 8.38
CA CYS A 13 -8.74 -7.24 9.39
C CYS A 13 -8.52 -6.25 10.56
N TRP A 14 -7.28 -6.04 11.01
CA TRP A 14 -6.99 -5.05 12.04
C TRP A 14 -7.30 -3.61 11.59
N LEU A 15 -7.07 -3.26 10.32
CA LEU A 15 -7.49 -1.95 9.78
C LEU A 15 -9.00 -1.79 9.78
N ASP A 16 -9.72 -2.81 9.36
CA ASP A 16 -11.18 -2.78 9.32
C ASP A 16 -11.76 -2.70 10.74
N LEU A 17 -11.07 -3.24 11.75
CA LEU A 17 -11.38 -3.10 13.18
C LEU A 17 -10.92 -1.77 13.81
N GLY A 18 -10.23 -0.90 13.06
CA GLY A 18 -9.77 0.40 13.56
C GLY A 18 -8.49 0.36 14.40
N ASP A 19 -7.69 -0.71 14.31
CA ASP A 19 -6.39 -0.83 14.99
C ASP A 19 -5.22 -0.77 13.98
N PRO A 20 -4.81 0.45 13.57
CA PRO A 20 -3.76 0.61 12.57
C PRO A 20 -2.36 0.22 13.10
N THR A 21 -2.14 0.22 14.42
CA THR A 21 -0.86 -0.20 15.00
C THR A 21 -0.66 -1.71 14.83
N ARG A 22 -1.68 -2.51 15.17
CA ARG A 22 -1.61 -3.97 14.96
C ARG A 22 -1.62 -4.33 13.48
N ALA A 23 -2.36 -3.58 12.67
CA ALA A 23 -2.33 -3.74 11.23
C ALA A 23 -0.91 -3.58 10.67
N ASP A 24 -0.23 -2.48 11.02
CA ASP A 24 1.13 -2.22 10.53
C ASP A 24 2.12 -3.30 10.94
N ALA A 25 2.07 -3.75 12.21
CA ALA A 25 2.92 -4.83 12.68
C ALA A 25 2.69 -6.15 11.90
N ALA A 26 1.43 -6.53 11.69
CA ALA A 26 1.07 -7.76 10.98
C ALA A 26 1.45 -7.69 9.48
N ILE A 27 1.14 -6.58 8.81
CA ILE A 27 1.48 -6.34 7.40
C ILE A 27 3.00 -6.27 7.22
N GLY A 28 3.70 -5.58 8.12
CA GLY A 28 5.16 -5.47 8.12
C GLY A 28 5.83 -6.84 8.22
N GLY A 29 5.40 -7.68 9.17
CA GLY A 29 5.90 -9.06 9.29
C GLY A 29 5.64 -9.88 8.01
N GLY A 30 4.43 -9.81 7.47
CA GLY A 30 4.08 -10.50 6.22
C GLY A 30 4.92 -10.03 5.03
N LEU A 31 5.23 -8.74 4.93
CA LEU A 31 6.11 -8.19 3.89
C LEU A 31 7.57 -8.65 4.03
N THR A 32 8.08 -8.77 5.25
CA THR A 32 9.45 -9.25 5.51
C THR A 32 9.64 -10.72 5.12
N GLU A 33 8.60 -11.55 5.33
CA GLU A 33 8.65 -12.99 5.06
C GLU A 33 8.21 -13.38 3.63
N LEU A 34 7.71 -12.41 2.85
CA LEU A 34 7.18 -12.68 1.52
C LEU A 34 8.29 -13.03 0.51
N ASP A 35 8.10 -14.12 -0.24
CA ASP A 35 8.97 -14.45 -1.36
C ASP A 35 9.01 -13.27 -2.37
N PRO A 36 10.20 -12.75 -2.73
CA PRO A 36 10.35 -11.63 -3.67
C PRO A 36 9.66 -11.83 -5.02
N ARG A 37 9.43 -13.08 -5.46
CA ARG A 37 8.73 -13.39 -6.72
C ARG A 37 7.23 -13.09 -6.65
N ARG A 38 6.67 -12.83 -5.47
CA ARG A 38 5.23 -12.58 -5.27
C ARG A 38 4.85 -11.11 -5.38
N ALA A 39 5.18 -10.51 -6.53
CA ALA A 39 4.96 -9.09 -6.78
C ALA A 39 3.50 -8.65 -6.57
N HIS A 40 2.51 -9.45 -7.00
CA HIS A 40 1.09 -9.15 -6.81
C HIS A 40 0.72 -9.00 -5.33
N THR A 41 1.11 -9.98 -4.51
CA THR A 41 0.83 -9.98 -3.07
C THR A 41 1.55 -8.84 -2.38
N LYS A 42 2.81 -8.58 -2.77
CA LYS A 42 3.58 -7.45 -2.27
C LYS A 42 2.88 -6.11 -2.53
N ALA A 43 2.36 -5.90 -3.73
CA ALA A 43 1.63 -4.68 -4.09
C ALA A 43 0.38 -4.48 -3.23
N VAL A 44 -0.38 -5.55 -2.97
CA VAL A 44 -1.56 -5.50 -2.09
C VAL A 44 -1.17 -5.14 -0.66
N PHE A 45 -0.16 -5.81 -0.09
CA PHE A 45 0.27 -5.57 1.29
C PHE A 45 0.85 -4.18 1.49
N LEU A 46 1.64 -3.68 0.54
CA LEU A 46 2.10 -2.28 0.57
C LEU A 46 0.94 -1.29 0.51
N THR A 47 -0.10 -1.58 -0.26
CA THR A 47 -1.30 -0.72 -0.31
C THR A 47 -2.00 -0.67 1.05
N TYR A 48 -2.14 -1.80 1.74
CA TYR A 48 -2.70 -1.83 3.09
C TYR A 48 -1.83 -1.12 4.12
N ARG A 49 -0.50 -1.27 4.03
CA ARG A 49 0.42 -0.57 4.93
C ARG A 49 0.38 0.94 4.72
N ALA A 50 0.24 1.39 3.48
CA ALA A 50 0.06 2.80 3.14
C ALA A 50 -1.21 3.39 3.78
N GLU A 51 -2.34 2.65 3.70
CA GLU A 51 -3.58 3.04 4.39
C GLU A 51 -3.39 3.09 5.92
N SER A 52 -2.72 2.09 6.49
CA SER A 52 -2.41 2.04 7.92
C SER A 52 -1.60 3.26 8.37
N ALA A 53 -0.53 3.58 7.65
CA ALA A 53 0.34 4.72 7.92
C ALA A 53 -0.46 6.04 7.92
N LEU A 54 -1.35 6.22 6.93
CA LEU A 54 -2.16 7.43 6.88
C LEU A 54 -3.16 7.51 8.04
N ARG A 55 -3.76 6.38 8.45
CA ARG A 55 -4.63 6.33 9.66
C ARG A 55 -3.88 6.67 10.94
N ARG A 56 -2.56 6.43 10.99
CA ARG A 56 -1.67 6.87 12.07
C ARG A 56 -1.14 8.30 11.90
N LYS A 57 -1.61 9.04 10.89
CA LYS A 57 -1.18 10.40 10.54
C LYS A 57 0.29 10.48 10.09
N ASP A 58 0.83 9.39 9.54
CA ASP A 58 2.16 9.36 8.93
C ASP A 58 2.03 9.45 7.39
N ALA A 59 1.90 10.69 6.91
CA ALA A 59 1.75 10.97 5.49
C ALA A 59 3.01 10.62 4.67
N GLN A 60 4.18 10.64 5.29
CA GLN A 60 5.44 10.31 4.62
C GLN A 60 5.55 8.80 4.39
N ALA A 61 5.32 7.99 5.42
CA ALA A 61 5.30 6.55 5.28
C ALA A 61 4.17 6.07 4.35
N ALA A 62 2.99 6.69 4.45
CA ALA A 62 1.88 6.41 3.54
C ALA A 62 2.26 6.65 2.07
N ALA A 63 2.92 7.78 1.79
CA ALA A 63 3.36 8.11 0.45
C ALA A 63 4.40 7.14 -0.09
N ALA A 64 5.40 6.79 0.73
CA ALA A 64 6.47 5.87 0.35
C ALA A 64 5.95 4.46 0.04
N ASP A 65 5.04 3.95 0.87
CA ASP A 65 4.43 2.63 0.65
C ASP A 65 3.52 2.62 -0.57
N ALA A 66 2.72 3.66 -0.77
CA ALA A 66 1.85 3.78 -1.92
C ALA A 66 2.63 3.87 -3.25
N ARG A 67 3.74 4.62 -3.25
CA ARG A 67 4.66 4.69 -4.40
C ARG A 67 5.23 3.31 -4.71
N THR A 68 5.75 2.62 -3.71
CA THR A 68 6.32 1.27 -3.88
C THR A 68 5.27 0.27 -4.35
N ALA A 69 4.03 0.37 -3.85
CA ALA A 69 2.90 -0.45 -4.29
C ALA A 69 2.59 -0.23 -5.78
N LEU A 70 2.52 1.03 -6.20
CA LEU A 70 2.27 1.40 -7.60
C LEU A 70 3.37 0.88 -8.53
N ASP A 71 4.64 1.06 -8.18
CA ASP A 71 5.76 0.57 -8.98
C ASP A 71 5.76 -0.96 -9.09
N THR A 72 5.48 -1.64 -7.98
CA THR A 72 5.37 -3.11 -7.96
C THR A 72 4.20 -3.59 -8.82
N ALA A 73 3.06 -2.91 -8.77
CA ALA A 73 1.87 -3.26 -9.56
C ALA A 73 2.10 -3.03 -11.06
N LEU A 74 2.71 -1.90 -11.44
CA LEU A 74 3.06 -1.59 -12.82
C LEU A 74 4.10 -2.56 -13.36
N GLY A 75 5.18 -2.83 -12.61
CA GLY A 75 6.22 -3.76 -13.02
C GLY A 75 5.75 -5.21 -13.19
N SER A 76 4.67 -5.61 -12.51
CA SER A 76 4.08 -6.95 -12.64
C SER A 76 2.91 -7.03 -13.64
N GLY A 77 2.47 -5.90 -14.22
CA GLY A 77 1.26 -5.86 -15.07
C GLY A 77 -0.04 -6.20 -14.32
N ALA A 78 -0.03 -6.10 -13.00
CA ALA A 78 -1.11 -6.54 -12.13
C ALA A 78 -2.29 -5.56 -12.15
N ARG A 79 -3.13 -5.62 -13.19
CA ARG A 79 -4.24 -4.66 -13.39
C ARG A 79 -5.07 -4.37 -12.13
N ARG A 80 -5.49 -5.41 -11.41
CA ARG A 80 -6.26 -5.25 -10.17
C ARG A 80 -5.48 -4.51 -9.07
N CYS A 81 -4.17 -4.73 -8.97
CA CYS A 81 -3.33 -4.02 -8.00
C CYS A 81 -3.15 -2.56 -8.40
N ILE A 82 -3.00 -2.28 -9.70
CA ILE A 82 -2.94 -0.90 -10.24
C ILE A 82 -4.23 -0.16 -9.92
N GLU A 83 -5.39 -0.78 -10.17
CA GLU A 83 -6.70 -0.20 -9.86
C GLU A 83 -6.85 0.09 -8.37
N LEU A 84 -6.45 -0.86 -7.51
CA LEU A 84 -6.51 -0.72 -6.05
C LEU A 84 -5.68 0.47 -5.55
N ILE A 85 -4.40 0.55 -5.91
CA ILE A 85 -3.53 1.63 -5.43
C ILE A 85 -3.92 2.99 -6.03
N SER A 86 -4.35 3.01 -7.30
CA SER A 86 -4.82 4.25 -7.93
C SER A 86 -6.10 4.77 -7.27
N ALA A 87 -7.00 3.89 -6.85
CA ALA A 87 -8.19 4.28 -6.10
C ALA A 87 -7.81 4.88 -4.75
N LEU A 88 -6.87 4.27 -4.02
CA LEU A 88 -6.38 4.79 -2.75
C LEU A 88 -5.79 6.20 -2.90
N ILE A 89 -4.90 6.40 -3.88
CA ILE A 89 -4.27 7.70 -4.17
C ILE A 89 -5.32 8.76 -4.50
N ARG A 90 -6.36 8.42 -5.28
CA ARG A 90 -7.47 9.34 -5.57
C ARG A 90 -8.28 9.70 -4.33
N CYS A 91 -8.55 8.74 -3.44
CA CYS A 91 -9.24 9.01 -2.18
C CYS A 91 -8.49 10.02 -1.30
N TRP A 92 -7.16 10.11 -1.43
CA TRP A 92 -6.32 11.08 -0.73
C TRP A 92 -6.19 12.42 -1.46
N GLY A 93 -6.97 12.66 -2.52
CA GLY A 93 -6.85 13.85 -3.37
C GLY A 93 -7.00 15.20 -2.66
N ALA A 94 -7.76 15.24 -1.57
CA ALA A 94 -7.99 16.48 -0.80
C ALA A 94 -6.88 16.79 0.21
N LEU A 95 -5.96 15.85 0.46
CA LEU A 95 -4.89 15.98 1.44
C LEU A 95 -3.74 16.82 0.87
N THR A 96 -3.26 17.80 1.63
CA THR A 96 -2.30 18.82 1.15
C THR A 96 -0.88 18.61 1.67
N GLU A 97 -0.64 17.51 2.38
CA GLU A 97 0.69 17.11 2.84
C GLU A 97 1.63 16.94 1.63
N PRO A 98 2.83 17.56 1.64
CA PRO A 98 3.74 17.56 0.49
C PRO A 98 4.02 16.17 -0.08
N SER A 99 4.24 15.17 0.79
CA SER A 99 4.50 13.79 0.35
C SER A 99 3.34 13.16 -0.42
N LEU A 100 2.10 13.52 -0.10
CA LEU A 100 0.91 13.03 -0.80
C LEU A 100 0.66 13.79 -2.10
N VAL A 101 1.02 15.09 -2.16
CA VAL A 101 1.01 15.88 -3.40
C VAL A 101 1.97 15.26 -4.41
N GLU A 102 3.23 15.06 -4.01
CA GLU A 102 4.27 14.44 -4.84
C GLU A 102 3.87 13.05 -5.33
N LEU A 103 3.26 12.24 -4.46
CA LEU A 103 2.76 10.92 -4.83
C LEU A 103 1.68 11.00 -5.92
N ARG A 104 0.78 11.98 -5.86
CA ARG A 104 -0.29 12.13 -6.87
C ARG A 104 0.27 12.55 -8.22
N GLU A 105 1.22 13.48 -8.23
CA GLU A 105 1.93 13.90 -9.45
C GLU A 105 2.67 12.71 -10.06
N TYR A 106 3.41 11.97 -9.23
CA TYR A 106 4.09 10.74 -9.65
C TYR A 106 3.12 9.71 -10.23
N ALA A 107 1.99 9.46 -9.56
CA ALA A 107 1.01 8.50 -10.04
C ALA A 107 0.37 8.92 -11.38
N HIS A 108 0.12 10.22 -11.56
CA HIS A 108 -0.40 10.74 -12.82
C HIS A 108 0.58 10.51 -13.97
N GLU A 109 1.88 10.82 -13.78
CA GLU A 109 2.92 10.58 -14.78
C GLU A 109 3.04 9.09 -15.14
N ARG A 110 3.02 8.21 -14.14
CA ARG A 110 3.22 6.77 -14.33
C ARG A 110 2.05 6.04 -14.98
N LEU A 111 0.84 6.58 -14.85
CA LEU A 111 -0.38 6.00 -15.41
C LEU A 111 -0.75 6.59 -16.78
N ALA A 112 -0.21 7.76 -17.14
CA ALA A 112 -0.41 8.40 -18.43
C ALA A 112 0.54 7.90 -19.53
N GLY A 113 1.69 7.32 -19.14
CA GLY A 113 2.65 6.67 -20.05
C GLY A 113 2.35 5.20 -20.28
#